data_AF-A0A926YRY0-F1
#
_entry.id   AF-A0A926YRY0-F1
#
_cell.length_a   1.000
_cell.length_b   1.000
_cell.length_c   1.000
_cell.angle_alpha   90.00
_cell.angle_beta   90.00
_cell.angle_gamma   90.00
#
_symmetry.space_group_name_H-M   'P 1'
#
loop_
_entity.id
_entity.type
_entity.pdbx_description
1 polymer ?
#
loop_
_entity_poly.entity_id
_entity_poly.type
_entity_poly.pdbx_seq_one_letter_code
_entity_poly.pdbx_strand_id
1 'polypeptide(L)'
;MDRSITQPPGSPPQPSLHMLTRIFAITAALTTLAPSAAQAIPVPARTENLSAIVGRITQIQSVRVPVAHTVTGSETRVSLQFTLNGCLDTLLPVLSYSEVRGRRATIYVTALNAHNPDSARVRCVAIPQATAQVSVPGVFQPQQVRVVFLGVSPEEQVVRGGRTQ
;
A
#
# COMPACT_ATOMS: atom_id res chain seq x y z
N MET A 1 -20.82 72.27 -2.71
CA MET A 1 -21.82 72.24 -1.63
C MET A 1 -23.02 73.02 -2.17
N ASP A 2 -24.23 72.49 -2.28
CA ASP A 2 -24.72 71.20 -1.80
C ASP A 2 -25.49 70.38 -2.86
N ARG A 3 -26.19 69.30 -2.43
CA ARG A 3 -26.65 68.16 -3.24
C ARG A 3 -28.01 68.31 -3.93
N SER A 4 -28.24 67.44 -4.92
CA SER A 4 -29.47 67.32 -5.69
C SER A 4 -30.65 66.69 -4.91
N ILE A 5 -31.82 67.30 -5.10
CA ILE A 5 -33.18 66.73 -5.26
C ILE A 5 -33.46 65.32 -4.67
N THR A 6 -34.47 65.26 -3.79
CA THR A 6 -35.08 64.03 -3.25
C THR A 6 -36.34 63.63 -4.02
N GLN A 7 -36.58 62.34 -4.27
CA GLN A 7 -37.90 61.84 -4.68
C GLN A 7 -38.12 60.36 -4.27
N PRO A 8 -39.23 60.00 -3.58
CA PRO A 8 -39.53 58.63 -3.15
C PRO A 8 -40.78 58.06 -3.93
N PRO A 9 -41.57 57.06 -3.48
CA PRO A 9 -41.69 55.81 -4.25
C PRO A 9 -43.11 55.42 -4.72
N GLY A 10 -43.23 54.44 -5.63
CA GLY A 10 -44.51 53.84 -6.05
C GLY A 10 -44.37 52.64 -7.01
N SER A 11 -45.26 51.64 -6.88
CA SER A 11 -45.36 50.39 -7.69
C SER A 11 -46.84 49.90 -7.64
N PRO A 12 -47.30 48.79 -8.27
CA PRO A 12 -46.67 47.73 -9.10
C PRO A 12 -47.33 47.72 -10.53
N PRO A 13 -47.62 46.62 -11.30
CA PRO A 13 -47.34 45.18 -11.18
C PRO A 13 -46.77 44.46 -12.45
N GLN A 14 -47.63 43.80 -13.26
CA GLN A 14 -47.37 42.64 -14.15
C GLN A 14 -48.54 42.46 -15.17
N PRO A 15 -48.51 41.61 -16.23
CA PRO A 15 -47.82 40.30 -16.30
C PRO A 15 -47.18 39.85 -17.66
N SER A 16 -46.46 38.71 -17.62
CA SER A 16 -46.25 37.67 -18.67
C SER A 16 -45.74 38.08 -20.08
N LEU A 17 -44.79 37.39 -20.71
CA LEU A 17 -44.83 35.95 -21.03
C LEU A 17 -43.43 35.34 -21.32
N HIS A 18 -43.39 34.05 -21.69
CA HIS A 18 -42.23 33.32 -22.25
C HIS A 18 -40.98 33.13 -21.37
N MET A 19 -41.19 32.43 -20.25
CA MET A 19 -40.53 31.14 -19.96
C MET A 19 -39.46 30.68 -21.00
N LEU A 20 -38.19 31.08 -20.80
CA LEU A 20 -37.07 30.62 -21.64
C LEU A 20 -36.42 29.36 -21.03
N THR A 21 -36.86 28.23 -21.58
CA THR A 21 -36.34 26.86 -21.52
C THR A 21 -35.00 26.64 -20.81
N ARG A 22 -35.03 25.87 -19.71
CA ARG A 22 -33.83 25.26 -19.11
C ARG A 22 -33.21 24.26 -20.09
N ILE A 23 -31.92 24.42 -20.41
CA ILE A 23 -31.09 23.36 -21.00
C ILE A 23 -29.90 23.12 -20.07
N PHE A 24 -30.12 22.30 -19.03
CA PHE A 24 -29.02 21.70 -18.28
C PHE A 24 -28.46 20.54 -19.13
N ALA A 25 -27.41 20.82 -19.90
CA ALA A 25 -26.67 19.78 -20.61
C ALA A 25 -25.90 18.94 -19.59
N ILE A 26 -26.50 17.83 -19.14
CA ILE A 26 -25.85 16.86 -18.27
C ILE A 26 -24.83 16.10 -19.13
N THR A 27 -23.60 16.60 -19.16
CA THR A 27 -22.45 15.86 -19.67
C THR A 27 -22.20 14.65 -18.78
N ALA A 28 -22.70 13.50 -19.21
CA ALA A 28 -22.41 12.21 -18.59
C ALA A 28 -20.91 11.93 -18.70
N ALA A 29 -20.15 12.30 -17.66
CA ALA A 29 -18.75 11.96 -17.55
C ALA A 29 -18.62 10.44 -17.43
N LEU A 30 -18.25 9.79 -18.53
CA LEU A 30 -17.82 8.39 -18.50
C LEU A 30 -16.59 8.31 -17.60
N THR A 31 -16.79 7.89 -16.35
CA THR A 31 -15.71 7.50 -15.46
C THR A 31 -15.02 6.28 -16.06
N THR A 32 -13.92 6.53 -16.76
CA THR A 32 -13.09 5.48 -17.34
C THR A 32 -12.50 4.63 -16.22
N LEU A 33 -13.16 3.50 -15.96
CA LEU A 33 -12.65 2.45 -15.09
C LEU A 33 -11.34 1.93 -15.69
N ALA A 34 -10.23 2.52 -15.28
CA ALA A 34 -8.90 2.09 -15.69
C ALA A 34 -8.74 0.62 -15.29
N PRO A 35 -8.49 -0.30 -16.24
CA PRO A 35 -8.35 -1.71 -15.91
C PRO A 35 -7.17 -1.87 -14.96
N SER A 36 -7.37 -2.62 -13.87
CA SER A 36 -6.30 -2.94 -12.93
C SER A 36 -5.23 -3.77 -13.63
N ALA A 37 -4.20 -3.11 -14.12
CA ALA A 37 -3.11 -3.75 -14.86
C ALA A 37 -2.43 -4.80 -13.97
N ALA A 38 -2.45 -6.05 -14.40
CA ALA A 38 -1.75 -7.14 -13.71
C ALA A 38 -0.25 -6.83 -13.68
N GLN A 39 0.32 -6.71 -12.48
CA GLN A 39 1.74 -6.42 -12.30
C GLN A 39 2.56 -7.65 -12.66
N ALA A 40 3.28 -7.60 -13.78
CA ALA A 40 4.20 -8.65 -14.19
C ALA A 40 5.42 -8.67 -13.26
N ILE A 41 5.49 -9.66 -12.37
CA ILE A 41 6.63 -9.87 -11.47
C ILE A 41 7.70 -10.67 -12.23
N PRO A 42 8.92 -10.14 -12.43
CA PRO A 42 9.98 -10.88 -13.10
C PRO A 42 10.46 -12.05 -12.23
N VAL A 43 10.41 -13.24 -12.79
CA VAL A 43 10.94 -14.46 -12.16
C VAL A 43 12.40 -14.66 -12.60
N PRO A 44 13.36 -14.91 -11.68
CA PRO A 44 14.76 -15.15 -12.02
C PRO A 44 14.94 -16.33 -12.99
N ALA A 45 15.92 -16.20 -13.89
CA ALA A 45 16.31 -17.30 -14.76
C ALA A 45 16.72 -18.55 -13.94
N ARG A 46 16.38 -19.74 -14.42
CA ARG A 46 16.53 -21.04 -13.72
C ARG A 46 15.67 -21.22 -12.46
N THR A 47 14.66 -20.39 -12.21
CA THR A 47 13.65 -20.72 -11.20
C THR A 47 12.87 -21.96 -11.65
N GLU A 48 12.90 -23.03 -10.85
CA GLU A 48 12.12 -24.25 -11.11
C GLU A 48 10.81 -24.27 -10.30
N ASN A 49 10.82 -23.71 -9.09
CA ASN A 49 9.67 -23.71 -8.18
C ASN A 49 9.57 -22.41 -7.37
N LEU A 50 8.37 -22.06 -6.92
CA LEU A 50 8.09 -20.95 -6.02
C LEU A 50 7.52 -21.49 -4.70
N SER A 51 8.13 -21.11 -3.57
CA SER A 51 7.64 -21.47 -2.23
C SER A 51 7.37 -20.22 -1.40
N ALA A 52 6.26 -20.19 -0.65
CA ALA A 52 6.01 -19.11 0.30
C ALA A 52 6.98 -19.21 1.49
N ILE A 53 7.41 -18.05 2.03
CA ILE A 53 8.42 -18.01 3.10
C ILE A 53 8.09 -16.99 4.20
N VAL A 54 8.29 -17.42 5.45
CA VAL A 54 8.15 -16.57 6.65
C VAL A 54 9.40 -15.73 6.86
N GLY A 55 9.22 -14.42 6.99
CA GLY A 55 10.25 -13.49 7.43
C GLY A 55 10.17 -13.19 8.93
N ARG A 56 11.20 -12.54 9.47
CA ARG A 56 11.19 -11.89 10.79
C ARG A 56 11.21 -10.38 10.65
N ILE A 57 10.52 -9.68 11.54
CA ILE A 57 10.67 -8.22 11.67
C ILE A 57 12.04 -7.94 12.27
N THR A 58 12.84 -7.09 11.62
CA THR A 58 14.14 -6.63 12.13
C THR A 58 14.11 -5.21 12.65
N GLN A 59 13.21 -4.37 12.12
CA GLN A 59 13.10 -2.96 12.52
C GLN A 59 11.69 -2.43 12.21
N ILE A 60 11.17 -1.55 13.08
CA ILE A 60 9.97 -0.76 12.83
C ILE A 60 10.36 0.70 13.07
N GLN A 61 10.11 1.58 12.10
CA GLN A 61 10.47 3.00 12.18
C GLN A 61 9.42 3.87 11.50
N SER A 62 9.10 5.02 12.10
CA SER A 62 8.22 6.02 11.48
C SER A 62 9.06 7.05 10.72
N VAL A 63 8.65 7.35 9.48
CA VAL A 63 9.39 8.20 8.53
C VAL A 63 8.42 9.24 7.95
N ARG A 64 8.89 10.48 7.80
CA ARG A 64 8.14 11.50 7.04
C ARG A 64 8.40 11.34 5.55
N VAL A 65 7.33 11.34 4.76
CA VAL A 65 7.41 11.21 3.29
C VAL A 65 6.73 12.41 2.61
N PRO A 66 7.31 12.98 1.55
CA PRO A 66 6.62 13.98 0.75
C PRO A 66 5.47 13.31 -0.03
N VAL A 67 4.25 13.81 0.16
CA VAL A 67 3.05 13.35 -0.58
C VAL A 67 2.66 14.35 -1.68
N ALA A 68 3.05 15.61 -1.50
CA ALA A 68 2.97 16.67 -2.50
C ALA A 68 4.09 17.70 -2.24
N HIS A 69 4.29 18.64 -3.17
CA HIS A 69 5.33 19.68 -3.11
C HIS A 69 5.42 20.46 -1.79
N THR A 70 4.32 20.57 -1.04
CA THR A 70 4.24 21.29 0.25
C THR A 70 3.71 20.42 1.41
N VAL A 71 3.39 19.15 1.17
CA VAL A 71 2.71 18.28 2.15
C VAL A 71 3.59 17.08 2.49
N THR A 72 3.94 16.94 3.76
CA THR A 72 4.59 15.72 4.28
C THR A 72 3.59 14.86 5.04
N GLY A 73 3.47 13.60 4.61
CA GLY A 73 2.79 12.55 5.34
C GLY A 73 3.75 11.88 6.32
N SER A 74 3.23 10.97 7.13
CA SER A 74 4.03 10.05 7.92
C SER A 74 3.61 8.62 7.59
N GLU A 75 4.60 7.74 7.43
CA GLU A 75 4.41 6.30 7.28
C GLU A 75 5.23 5.56 8.33
N THR A 76 4.86 4.32 8.60
CA THR A 76 5.66 3.40 9.41
C THR A 76 6.21 2.32 8.51
N ARG A 77 7.53 2.28 8.35
CA ARG A 77 8.26 1.26 7.61
C ARG A 77 8.59 0.10 8.53
N VAL A 78 8.38 -1.11 8.04
CA VAL A 78 8.75 -2.37 8.69
C VAL A 78 9.80 -3.05 7.83
N SER A 79 11.01 -3.20 8.38
CA SER A 79 12.05 -4.00 7.75
C SER A 79 11.84 -5.47 8.09
N LEU A 80 11.85 -6.30 7.05
CA LEU A 80 11.66 -7.74 7.11
C LEU A 80 12.94 -8.43 6.62
N GLN A 81 13.34 -9.50 7.30
CA GLN A 81 14.44 -10.37 6.87
C GLN A 81 13.94 -11.80 6.67
N PHE A 82 14.34 -12.40 5.57
CA PHE A 82 13.94 -13.73 5.14
C PHE A 82 15.18 -14.62 5.00
N THR A 83 15.12 -15.83 5.55
CA THR A 83 16.10 -16.89 5.29
C THR A 83 15.64 -17.65 4.05
N LEU A 84 16.49 -17.73 3.02
CA LEU A 84 16.19 -18.45 1.79
C LEU A 84 16.47 -19.96 1.94
N ASN A 85 15.88 -20.78 1.06
CA ASN A 85 15.95 -22.23 1.18
C ASN A 85 17.22 -22.83 0.54
N GLY A 86 17.80 -22.17 -0.46
CA GLY A 86 18.98 -22.62 -1.20
C GLY A 86 20.03 -21.51 -1.40
N CYS A 87 21.24 -21.91 -1.78
CA CYS A 87 22.40 -21.02 -1.89
C CYS A 87 22.33 -20.04 -3.08
N LEU A 88 21.59 -20.42 -4.12
CA LEU A 88 21.35 -19.63 -5.35
C LEU A 88 19.87 -19.27 -5.52
N ASP A 89 19.06 -19.48 -4.47
CA ASP A 89 17.65 -19.10 -4.43
C ASP A 89 17.52 -17.57 -4.29
N THR A 90 16.36 -17.02 -4.65
CA THR A 90 16.14 -15.57 -4.66
C THR A 90 14.78 -15.20 -4.05
N LEU A 91 14.74 -14.14 -3.25
CA LEU A 91 13.49 -13.53 -2.80
C LEU A 91 12.84 -12.77 -3.97
N LEU A 92 11.64 -13.18 -4.38
CA LEU A 92 10.82 -12.39 -5.30
C LEU A 92 10.32 -11.09 -4.63
N PRO A 93 9.97 -10.05 -5.40
CA PRO A 93 9.37 -8.82 -4.88
C PRO A 93 8.25 -9.08 -3.87
N VAL A 94 8.44 -8.59 -2.65
CA VAL A 94 7.51 -8.80 -1.54
C VAL A 94 6.24 -7.98 -1.77
N LEU A 95 5.10 -8.65 -1.83
CA LEU A 95 3.80 -8.01 -1.93
C LEU A 95 3.22 -7.77 -0.54
N SER A 96 2.56 -6.64 -0.34
CA SER A 96 1.87 -6.36 0.93
C SER A 96 0.63 -5.50 0.76
N TYR A 97 -0.36 -5.73 1.61
CA TYR A 97 -1.44 -4.78 1.87
C TYR A 97 -1.56 -4.55 3.38
N SER A 98 -2.22 -3.46 3.79
CA SER A 98 -2.40 -3.15 5.21
C SER A 98 -3.81 -2.69 5.55
N GLU A 99 -4.23 -3.03 6.77
CA GLU A 99 -5.45 -2.54 7.40
C GLU A 99 -5.09 -1.71 8.64
N VAL A 100 -5.61 -0.49 8.73
CA VAL A 100 -5.53 0.35 9.93
C VAL A 100 -6.87 0.31 10.65
N ARG A 101 -6.87 -0.13 11.91
CA ARG A 101 -8.06 -0.20 12.78
C ARG A 101 -7.77 0.56 14.07
N GLY A 102 -8.15 1.84 14.11
CA GLY A 102 -7.86 2.74 15.23
C GLY A 102 -6.36 2.94 15.42
N ARG A 103 -5.83 2.59 16.60
CA ARG A 103 -4.39 2.70 16.95
C ARG A 103 -3.56 1.44 16.60
N ARG A 104 -4.04 0.56 15.71
CA ARG A 104 -3.32 -0.66 15.29
C ARG A 104 -3.29 -0.77 13.76
N ALA A 105 -2.16 -1.24 13.25
CA ALA A 105 -1.96 -1.62 11.85
C ALA A 105 -1.73 -3.12 11.74
N THR A 106 -2.44 -3.80 10.85
CA THR A 106 -2.12 -5.17 10.41
C THR A 106 -1.58 -5.09 8.99
N ILE A 107 -0.36 -5.57 8.77
CA ILE A 107 0.28 -5.65 7.46
C ILE A 107 0.34 -7.11 7.05
N TYR A 108 -0.33 -7.45 5.96
CA TYR A 108 -0.31 -8.79 5.38
C TYR A 108 0.73 -8.83 4.28
N VAL A 109 1.57 -9.86 4.29
CA VAL A 109 2.80 -9.94 3.50
C VAL A 109 2.86 -11.28 2.77
N THR A 110 3.03 -11.24 1.45
CA THR A 110 3.36 -12.41 0.63
C THR A 110 4.80 -12.28 0.18
N ALA A 111 5.63 -13.24 0.58
CA ALA A 111 7.03 -13.35 0.18
C ALA A 111 7.27 -14.74 -0.41
N LEU A 112 7.91 -14.81 -1.57
CA LEU A 112 8.14 -16.05 -2.30
C LEU A 112 9.65 -16.26 -2.52
N ASN A 113 10.13 -17.45 -2.19
CA ASN A 113 11.45 -17.95 -2.51
C ASN A 113 11.39 -18.62 -3.89
N ALA A 114 12.02 -17.99 -4.89
CA ALA A 114 12.31 -18.60 -6.17
C ALA A 114 13.46 -19.60 -5.99
N HIS A 115 13.13 -20.89 -6.13
CA HIS A 115 14.07 -21.99 -5.95
C HIS A 115 14.86 -22.24 -7.22
N ASN A 116 16.18 -22.32 -7.09
CA ASN A 116 17.11 -22.59 -8.18
C ASN A 116 17.70 -24.00 -7.99
N PRO A 117 17.53 -24.96 -8.92
CA PRO A 117 18.01 -26.34 -8.73
C PRO A 117 19.54 -26.43 -8.68
N ASP A 118 20.27 -25.44 -9.20
CA ASP A 118 21.72 -25.38 -9.03
C ASP A 118 22.12 -25.17 -7.55
N SER A 119 21.22 -24.67 -6.68
CA SER A 119 21.41 -24.63 -5.22
C SER A 119 21.74 -26.01 -4.63
N ALA A 120 21.20 -27.11 -5.18
CA ALA A 120 21.46 -28.46 -4.71
C ALA A 120 22.89 -28.95 -5.03
N ARG A 121 23.62 -28.27 -5.92
CA ARG A 121 24.98 -28.60 -6.35
C ARG A 121 26.05 -27.71 -5.67
N VAL A 122 25.63 -26.64 -5.00
CA VAL A 122 26.52 -25.65 -4.39
C VAL A 122 26.52 -25.78 -2.87
N ARG A 123 27.71 -25.71 -2.24
CA ARG A 123 27.83 -25.65 -0.79
C ARG A 123 27.66 -24.22 -0.30
N CYS A 124 26.60 -23.95 0.46
CA CYS A 124 26.43 -22.69 1.19
C CYS A 124 27.57 -22.53 2.21
N VAL A 125 28.28 -21.39 2.18
CA VAL A 125 29.16 -20.96 3.29
C VAL A 125 28.31 -20.47 4.47
N ALA A 126 27.18 -19.82 4.18
CA ALA A 126 26.08 -19.53 5.08
C ALA A 126 24.76 -19.57 4.28
N ILE A 127 23.62 -19.79 4.94
CA ILE A 127 22.31 -19.77 4.28
C ILE A 127 21.93 -18.31 3.96
N PRO A 128 21.65 -17.95 2.68
CA PRO A 128 21.39 -16.57 2.29
C PRO A 128 20.24 -15.92 3.07
N GLN A 129 20.43 -14.64 3.38
CA GLN A 129 19.40 -13.80 3.99
C GLN A 129 19.05 -12.67 3.00
N ALA A 130 17.77 -12.54 2.68
CA ALA A 130 17.24 -11.42 1.91
C ALA A 130 16.48 -10.45 2.82
N THR A 131 16.38 -9.18 2.42
CA THR A 131 15.65 -8.15 3.16
C THR A 131 14.67 -7.41 2.26
N ALA A 132 13.53 -7.02 2.84
CA ALA A 132 12.55 -6.16 2.19
C ALA A 132 12.03 -5.11 3.18
N GLN A 133 11.43 -4.04 2.67
CA GLN A 133 10.68 -3.08 3.48
C GLN A 133 9.25 -3.00 2.96
N VAL A 134 8.30 -2.97 3.89
CA VAL A 134 6.88 -2.68 3.64
C VAL A 134 6.50 -1.46 4.47
N SER A 135 5.55 -0.64 4.01
CA SER A 135 5.09 0.52 4.78
C SER A 135 3.57 0.57 4.92
N VAL A 136 3.14 1.25 5.99
CA VAL A 136 1.73 1.55 6.27
C VAL A 136 1.59 3.06 6.57
N PRO A 137 0.62 3.77 5.97
CA PRO A 137 0.37 5.18 6.28
C PRO A 137 -0.01 5.38 7.75
N GLY A 138 0.64 6.34 8.42
CA GLY A 138 0.49 6.63 9.84
C GLY A 138 1.75 6.36 10.68
N VAL A 139 1.70 6.80 11.93
CA VAL A 139 2.77 6.62 12.94
C VAL A 139 2.32 5.55 13.93
N PHE A 140 2.97 4.40 13.92
CA PHE A 140 2.68 3.28 14.81
C PHE A 140 3.91 2.86 15.60
N GLN A 141 3.74 2.63 16.90
CA GLN A 141 4.74 2.01 17.75
C GLN A 141 4.90 0.52 17.41
N PRO A 142 6.02 -0.15 17.74
CA PRO A 142 6.20 -1.58 17.47
C PRO A 142 5.05 -2.47 17.98
N GLN A 143 4.56 -2.21 19.19
CA GLN A 143 3.42 -2.89 19.82
C GLN A 143 2.04 -2.63 19.17
N GLN A 144 1.97 -1.74 18.18
CA GLN A 144 0.76 -1.40 17.44
C GLN A 144 0.75 -2.01 16.02
N VAL A 145 1.87 -2.60 15.58
CA VAL A 145 2.02 -3.22 14.26
C VAL A 145 1.96 -4.74 14.40
N ARG A 146 1.09 -5.38 13.64
CA ARG A 146 1.06 -6.84 13.46
C ARG A 146 1.43 -7.17 12.01
N VAL A 147 2.43 -8.01 11.80
CA VAL A 147 2.72 -8.59 10.48
C VAL A 147 2.12 -9.99 10.40
N VAL A 148 1.55 -10.33 9.24
CA VAL A 148 0.96 -11.64 8.94
C VAL A 148 1.54 -12.14 7.62
N PHE A 149 2.19 -13.30 7.62
CA PHE A 149 2.70 -13.92 6.39
C PHE A 149 1.60 -14.78 5.75
N LEU A 150 1.39 -14.57 4.44
CA LEU A 150 0.40 -15.30 3.64
C LEU A 150 1.07 -16.42 2.82
N GLY A 151 0.30 -17.42 2.43
CA GLY A 151 0.76 -18.56 1.62
C GLY A 151 1.48 -19.67 2.39
N VAL A 152 1.73 -19.48 3.70
CA VAL A 152 2.35 -20.46 4.61
C VAL A 152 1.32 -21.05 5.57
N SER A 153 1.55 -22.27 6.06
CA SER A 153 0.62 -22.91 7.00
C SER A 153 0.60 -22.20 8.37
N PRO A 154 -0.50 -22.24 9.13
CA PRO A 154 -0.53 -21.66 10.48
C PRO A 154 0.48 -22.30 11.44
N GLU A 155 0.83 -23.56 11.23
CA GLU A 155 1.82 -24.30 12.03
C GLU A 155 3.24 -23.79 11.75
N GLU A 156 3.57 -23.59 10.47
CA GLU A 156 4.86 -23.06 10.00
C GLU A 156 5.12 -21.62 10.50
N GLN A 157 4.05 -20.83 10.70
CA GLN A 157 4.12 -19.51 11.35
C GLN A 157 4.52 -19.58 12.83
N VAL A 158 4.24 -20.69 13.52
CA VAL A 158 4.51 -20.88 14.96
C VAL A 158 5.90 -21.49 15.21
N VAL A 159 6.35 -22.42 14.36
CA VAL A 159 7.60 -23.17 14.55
C VAL A 159 8.84 -22.26 14.68
N ARG A 160 8.88 -21.11 13.98
CA ARG A 160 10.00 -20.13 14.09
C ARG A 160 9.84 -19.09 15.22
N GLY A 161 8.75 -19.14 16.00
CA GLY A 161 8.49 -18.24 17.14
C GLY A 161 8.77 -18.85 18.52
N GLY A 162 9.20 -20.12 18.59
CA GLY A 162 9.24 -20.89 19.84
C GLY A 162 10.65 -21.16 20.40
N ARG A 163 10.92 -20.59 21.59
CA ARG A 163 11.95 -20.98 22.58
C ARG A 163 13.42 -21.03 22.11
N THR A 164 14.19 -20.10 22.68
CA THR A 164 15.46 -20.48 23.32
C THR A 164 15.20 -21.53 24.42
N GLN A 165 16.04 -22.57 24.46
CA GLN A 165 16.47 -23.27 25.67
C GLN A 165 18.00 -23.21 25.70
#